data_AF-A0A6J7D575-F1
#
_entry.id   AF-A0A6J7D575-F1
#
_cell.length_a   1.000
_cell.length_b   1.000
_cell.length_c   1.000
_cell.angle_alpha   90.00
_cell.angle_beta   90.00
_cell.angle_gamma   90.00
#
_symmetry.space_group_name_H-M   'P 1'
#
loop_
_entity.id
_entity.type
_entity.pdbx_description
1 polymer ?
#
loop_
_entity_poly.entity_id
_entity_poly.type
_entity_poly.pdbx_seq_one_letter_code
_entity_poly.pdbx_strand_id
1 'polypeptide(L)'
;MLGDLMGHLVDLMQYIVGPISDVSALTSTVHTQRPIQQMGKGTHFDVIEGGELGDVENEDYAAMLVRFAGNAVAAGAVGTLEASRVAVGPRASYNIEIYGTEGSLKWDFERMNEFDVAIGRSGELLGYQRVMTGLTFGDFDHFHPGPGMGLGFDDLKVIEARKFLESYVGRNHVNSNIHDAVAAAQVIDAAERSADSGKWIHLEPVAGVTAAIR
;
A
#
# COMPACT_ATOMS: atom_id res chain seq x y z
N MET A 1 -12.30 6.42 -0.34
CA MET A 1 -10.82 6.32 -0.31
C MET A 1 -10.26 5.00 0.22
N LEU A 2 -10.90 4.45 1.25
CA LEU A 2 -10.48 3.22 1.89
C LEU A 2 -10.41 2.02 0.93
N GLY A 3 -11.48 1.77 0.16
CA GLY A 3 -11.51 0.65 -0.80
C GLY A 3 -10.65 0.80 -2.05
N ASP A 4 -10.06 1.98 -2.28
CA ASP A 4 -9.29 2.27 -3.49
C ASP A 4 -7.79 2.33 -3.19
N LEU A 5 -7.32 3.32 -2.43
CA LEU A 5 -5.89 3.50 -2.16
C LEU A 5 -5.43 2.76 -0.90
N MET A 6 -6.25 2.75 0.16
CA MET A 6 -5.84 2.15 1.44
C MET A 6 -5.69 0.62 1.32
N GLY A 7 -6.49 -0.03 0.47
CA GLY A 7 -6.36 -1.47 0.20
C GLY A 7 -4.96 -1.85 -0.30
N HIS A 8 -4.37 -1.05 -1.21
CA HIS A 8 -2.99 -1.26 -1.66
C HIS A 8 -1.99 -1.14 -0.51
N LEU A 9 -2.10 -0.08 0.30
CA LEU A 9 -1.22 0.17 1.45
C LEU A 9 -1.30 -0.93 2.50
N VAL A 10 -2.51 -1.40 2.80
CA VAL A 10 -2.74 -2.52 3.71
C VAL A 10 -2.11 -3.80 3.19
N ASP A 11 -2.31 -4.14 1.91
CA ASP A 11 -1.70 -5.31 1.28
C ASP A 11 -0.17 -5.28 1.38
N LEU A 12 0.45 -4.16 1.02
CA LEU A 12 1.91 -4.01 1.10
C LEU A 12 2.44 -4.13 2.53
N MET A 13 1.73 -3.57 3.52
CA MET A 13 2.11 -3.72 4.92
C MET A 13 2.01 -5.17 5.39
N GLN A 14 0.94 -5.87 5.03
CA GLN A 14 0.82 -7.28 5.36
C GLN A 14 1.92 -8.12 4.68
N TYR A 15 2.28 -7.78 3.44
CA TYR A 15 3.38 -8.43 2.72
C TYR A 15 4.75 -8.18 3.34
N ILE A 16 5.08 -6.94 3.75
CA ILE A 16 6.43 -6.60 4.23
C ILE A 16 6.61 -6.87 5.73
N VAL A 17 5.61 -6.51 6.54
CA VAL A 17 5.73 -6.48 8.02
C VAL A 17 4.78 -7.43 8.75
N GLY A 18 3.72 -7.90 8.08
CA GLY A 18 2.86 -8.99 8.55
C GLY A 18 1.44 -8.56 8.92
N PRO A 19 0.60 -9.51 9.38
CA PRO A 19 -0.83 -9.28 9.60
C PRO A 19 -1.14 -8.16 10.61
N ILE A 20 -2.17 -7.37 10.34
CA ILE A 20 -2.70 -6.33 11.24
C ILE A 20 -3.76 -6.97 12.15
N SER A 21 -3.69 -6.71 13.46
CA SER A 21 -4.63 -7.26 14.47
C SER A 21 -5.65 -6.25 14.96
N ASP A 22 -5.31 -4.97 14.98
CA ASP A 22 -6.19 -3.93 15.54
C ASP A 22 -6.05 -2.63 14.76
N VAL A 23 -7.18 -1.95 14.54
CA VAL A 23 -7.26 -0.68 13.80
C VAL A 23 -8.02 0.35 14.63
N SER A 24 -7.53 1.60 14.62
CA SER A 24 -8.29 2.79 15.00
C SER A 24 -8.21 3.80 13.87
N ALA A 25 -9.34 4.13 13.24
CA ALA A 25 -9.39 4.92 12.02
C ALA A 25 -10.21 6.19 12.13
N LEU A 26 -9.99 7.09 11.18
CA LEU A 26 -10.80 8.27 10.92
C LEU A 26 -10.92 8.48 9.40
N THR A 27 -12.03 9.07 8.98
CA THR A 27 -12.30 9.41 7.58
C THR A 27 -12.77 10.85 7.47
N SER A 28 -12.62 11.45 6.29
CA SER A 28 -13.14 12.79 6.00
C SER A 28 -13.54 12.91 4.54
N THR A 29 -14.71 13.52 4.30
CA THR A 29 -15.16 13.97 2.99
C THR A 29 -14.99 15.49 2.94
N VAL A 30 -13.99 15.95 2.19
CA VAL A 30 -13.63 17.38 2.10
C VAL A 30 -14.51 18.07 1.06
N HIS A 31 -14.73 17.41 -0.07
CA HIS A 31 -15.62 17.86 -1.12
C HIS A 31 -16.94 17.09 -1.03
N THR A 32 -17.94 17.70 -0.41
CA THR A 32 -19.26 17.06 -0.21
C THR A 32 -20.11 17.02 -1.48
N GLN A 33 -19.75 17.81 -2.50
CA GLN A 33 -20.45 17.84 -3.79
C GLN A 33 -19.46 17.92 -4.96
N ARG A 34 -19.79 17.27 -6.07
CA ARG A 34 -19.00 17.29 -7.33
C ARG A 34 -19.93 17.34 -8.55
N PRO A 35 -19.47 17.89 -9.69
CA PRO A 35 -20.24 17.87 -10.93
C PRO A 35 -20.59 16.44 -11.37
N ILE A 36 -21.86 16.23 -11.73
CA ILE A 36 -22.36 14.96 -12.23
C ILE A 36 -21.85 14.75 -13.65
N GLN A 37 -21.15 13.64 -13.87
CA GLN A 37 -20.71 13.22 -15.19
C GLN A 37 -21.91 12.86 -16.08
N GLN A 38 -21.87 13.31 -17.34
CA GLN A 38 -22.89 12.92 -18.30
C GLN A 38 -22.71 11.44 -18.67
N MET A 39 -23.74 10.63 -18.47
CA MET A 39 -23.74 9.20 -18.82
C MET A 39 -23.21 8.97 -20.25
N GLY A 40 -22.18 8.12 -20.37
CA GLY A 40 -21.57 7.74 -21.65
C GLY A 40 -20.63 8.79 -22.27
N LYS A 41 -20.34 9.89 -21.58
CA LYS A 41 -19.33 10.87 -21.97
C LYS A 41 -18.30 11.03 -20.86
N GLY A 42 -17.04 11.04 -21.26
CA GLY A 42 -15.93 11.40 -20.39
C GLY A 42 -15.33 10.28 -19.55
N THR A 43 -14.25 10.63 -18.86
CA THR A 43 -13.49 9.78 -17.94
C THR A 43 -13.53 10.34 -16.53
N HIS A 44 -13.01 9.60 -15.55
CA HIS A 44 -12.87 10.09 -14.17
C HIS A 44 -11.85 11.24 -14.01
N PHE A 45 -11.15 11.63 -15.08
CA PHE A 45 -10.24 12.79 -15.13
C PHE A 45 -10.87 14.04 -15.79
N ASP A 46 -12.11 13.94 -16.26
CA ASP A 46 -12.74 15.04 -16.98
C ASP A 46 -13.09 16.20 -16.04
N VAL A 47 -12.93 17.41 -16.54
CA VAL A 47 -13.27 18.66 -15.84
C VAL A 47 -14.59 19.19 -16.41
N ILE A 48 -15.61 19.31 -15.56
CA ILE A 48 -16.91 19.89 -15.93
C ILE A 48 -17.05 21.25 -15.26
N GLU A 49 -17.04 22.31 -16.06
CA GLU A 49 -17.31 23.67 -15.59
C GLU A 49 -18.83 23.95 -15.60
N GLY A 50 -19.38 24.35 -14.46
CA GLY A 50 -20.79 24.74 -14.34
C GLY A 50 -21.80 23.60 -14.48
N GLY A 51 -21.37 22.34 -14.30
CA GLY A 51 -22.27 21.17 -14.30
C GLY A 51 -23.19 21.11 -13.09
N GLU A 52 -24.27 20.34 -13.20
CA GLU A 52 -25.13 20.00 -12.05
C GLU A 52 -24.30 19.28 -10.98
N LEU A 53 -24.44 19.69 -9.72
CA LEU A 53 -23.71 19.08 -8.61
C LEU A 53 -24.52 17.93 -8.02
N GLY A 54 -23.84 16.83 -7.70
CA GLY A 54 -24.36 15.71 -6.93
C GLY A 54 -23.57 15.54 -5.63
N ASP A 55 -24.19 14.87 -4.66
CA ASP A 55 -23.58 14.59 -3.37
C ASP A 55 -22.50 13.50 -3.48
N VAL A 56 -21.42 13.67 -2.72
CA VAL A 56 -20.32 12.70 -2.64
C VAL A 56 -20.59 11.74 -1.48
N GLU A 57 -20.67 10.45 -1.81
CA GLU A 57 -20.99 9.37 -0.86
C GLU A 57 -19.76 8.64 -0.32
N ASN A 58 -18.55 9.10 -0.67
CA ASN A 58 -17.31 8.48 -0.24
C ASN A 58 -16.34 9.48 0.41
N GLU A 59 -15.29 8.93 1.01
CA GLU A 59 -14.28 9.69 1.74
C GLU A 59 -13.20 10.17 0.75
N ASP A 60 -12.71 11.39 0.96
CA ASP A 60 -11.56 11.96 0.26
C ASP A 60 -10.24 11.69 1.01
N TYR A 61 -10.34 11.39 2.30
CA TYR A 61 -9.22 11.17 3.20
C TYR A 61 -9.53 10.04 4.20
N ALA A 62 -8.53 9.20 4.47
CA ALA A 62 -8.59 8.23 5.55
C ALA A 62 -7.22 8.09 6.21
N ALA A 63 -7.23 7.95 7.54
CA ALA A 63 -6.03 7.64 8.32
C ALA A 63 -6.35 6.60 9.39
N MET A 64 -5.39 5.75 9.72
CA MET A 64 -5.53 4.76 10.78
C MET A 64 -4.24 4.48 11.53
N LEU A 65 -4.39 4.24 12.83
CA LEU A 65 -3.40 3.62 13.69
C LEU A 65 -3.60 2.10 13.63
N VAL A 66 -2.50 1.35 13.55
CA VAL A 66 -2.52 -0.11 13.47
C VAL A 66 -1.62 -0.78 14.50
N ARG A 67 -2.01 -1.98 14.92
CA ARG A 67 -1.17 -2.93 15.65
C ARG A 67 -0.99 -4.20 14.83
N PHE A 68 0.17 -4.82 14.94
CA PHE A 68 0.47 -6.06 14.23
C PHE A 68 0.21 -7.29 15.10
N ALA A 69 -0.26 -8.36 14.46
CA ALA A 69 -0.54 -9.64 15.09
C ALA A 69 0.72 -10.24 15.75
N GLY A 70 0.52 -11.07 16.77
CA GLY A 70 1.63 -11.68 17.52
C GLY A 70 2.53 -12.60 16.69
N ASN A 71 2.04 -13.11 15.56
CA ASN A 71 2.79 -13.93 14.62
C ASN A 71 3.42 -13.12 13.47
N ALA A 72 3.17 -11.82 13.37
CA ALA A 72 3.75 -10.97 12.33
C ALA A 72 5.28 -10.82 12.50
N VAL A 73 6.00 -10.59 11.40
CA VAL A 73 7.43 -10.22 11.45
C VAL A 73 7.64 -8.94 12.25
N ALA A 74 6.68 -8.02 12.25
CA ALA A 74 6.68 -6.80 13.07
C ALA A 74 5.84 -6.92 14.36
N ALA A 75 5.66 -8.12 14.91
CA ALA A 75 4.94 -8.30 16.17
C ALA A 75 5.45 -7.35 17.27
N GLY A 76 4.52 -6.63 17.90
CA GLY A 76 4.80 -5.61 18.93
C GLY A 76 5.09 -4.21 18.39
N ALA A 77 5.21 -4.03 17.07
CA ALA A 77 5.26 -2.72 16.45
C ALA A 77 3.87 -2.06 16.36
N VAL A 78 3.88 -0.76 16.07
CA VAL A 78 2.69 0.04 15.76
C VAL A 78 2.92 0.75 14.43
N GLY A 79 1.85 1.10 13.73
CA GLY A 79 1.92 1.80 12.46
C GLY A 79 0.90 2.90 12.32
N THR A 80 1.17 3.80 11.38
CA THR A 80 0.26 4.84 10.90
C THR A 80 0.10 4.66 9.40
N LEU A 81 -1.13 4.53 8.93
CA LEU A 81 -1.45 4.40 7.51
C LEU A 81 -2.38 5.54 7.11
N GLU A 82 -2.11 6.17 5.97
CA GLU A 82 -2.81 7.36 5.51
C GLU A 82 -3.01 7.31 4.00
N ALA A 83 -4.18 7.73 3.53
CA ALA A 83 -4.47 7.88 2.13
C ALA A 83 -5.29 9.16 1.89
N SER A 84 -4.89 9.96 0.89
CA SER A 84 -5.59 11.19 0.49
C SER A 84 -5.73 11.33 -1.03
N ARG A 85 -6.94 11.66 -1.51
CA ARG A 85 -7.23 12.00 -2.92
C ARG A 85 -7.25 13.51 -3.15
N VAL A 86 -7.10 14.27 -2.07
CA VAL A 86 -7.21 15.75 -2.06
C VAL A 86 -5.93 16.42 -1.57
N ALA A 87 -4.89 15.65 -1.26
CA ALA A 87 -3.57 16.20 -0.93
C ALA A 87 -2.94 16.84 -2.17
N VAL A 88 -2.64 18.14 -2.08
CA VAL A 88 -1.96 18.87 -3.15
C VAL A 88 -0.44 18.67 -2.99
N GLY A 89 0.20 18.11 -4.01
CA GLY A 89 1.64 17.90 -4.05
C GLY A 89 1.97 16.53 -4.63
N PRO A 90 1.72 15.44 -3.87
CA PRO A 90 1.84 14.08 -4.38
C PRO A 90 1.00 13.84 -5.64
N ARG A 91 1.53 13.07 -6.58
CA ARG A 91 0.84 12.68 -7.83
C ARG A 91 0.49 11.20 -7.82
N ALA A 92 1.45 10.37 -7.42
CA ALA A 92 1.32 8.93 -7.23
C ALA A 92 2.19 8.44 -6.05
N SER A 93 2.46 9.32 -5.08
CA SER A 93 3.26 8.95 -3.91
C SER A 93 2.57 7.81 -3.18
N TYR A 94 3.30 6.72 -3.07
CA TYR A 94 2.91 5.55 -2.33
C TYR A 94 4.15 5.11 -1.56
N ASN A 95 4.18 5.53 -0.31
CA ASN A 95 5.39 5.55 0.49
C ASN A 95 5.28 4.61 1.70
N ILE A 96 6.45 4.09 2.09
CA ILE A 96 6.60 3.30 3.30
C ILE A 96 7.83 3.80 4.05
N GLU A 97 7.72 3.83 5.38
CA GLU A 97 8.86 4.04 6.27
C GLU A 97 8.81 2.99 7.38
N ILE A 98 9.89 2.23 7.53
CA ILE A 98 9.99 1.15 8.51
C ILE A 98 11.17 1.43 9.43
N TYR A 99 10.92 1.42 10.74
CA TYR A 99 11.92 1.71 11.76
C TYR A 99 12.10 0.48 12.65
N GLY A 100 13.19 -0.25 12.42
CA GLY A 100 13.60 -1.40 13.21
C GLY A 100 14.59 -1.04 14.31
N THR A 101 15.00 -2.05 15.08
CA THR A 101 15.97 -1.87 16.18
C THR A 101 17.39 -1.61 15.67
N GLU A 102 17.74 -2.16 14.50
CA GLU A 102 19.09 -2.11 13.92
C GLU A 102 19.19 -1.29 12.62
N GLY A 103 18.10 -0.64 12.22
CA GLY A 103 18.07 0.13 10.97
C GLY A 103 16.69 0.58 10.58
N SER A 104 16.62 1.31 9.47
CA SER A 104 15.37 1.80 8.90
C SER A 104 15.41 1.84 7.38
N LEU A 105 14.23 1.80 6.76
CA LEU A 105 14.04 1.85 5.31
C LEU A 105 12.96 2.86 4.94
N LYS A 106 13.18 3.58 3.84
CA LYS A 106 12.16 4.44 3.20
C LYS A 106 12.08 4.15 1.71
N TRP A 107 10.88 4.17 1.17
CA TRP A 107 10.64 3.99 -0.25
C TRP A 107 9.40 4.78 -0.67
N ASP A 108 9.40 5.30 -1.89
CA ASP A 108 8.26 5.99 -2.52
C ASP A 108 8.13 5.50 -3.96
N PHE A 109 6.91 5.11 -4.33
CA PHE A 109 6.56 4.68 -5.67
C PHE A 109 6.84 5.72 -6.78
N GLU A 110 6.76 7.03 -6.50
CA GLU A 110 7.17 8.05 -7.47
C GLU A 110 8.65 7.93 -7.86
N ARG A 111 9.45 7.28 -7.02
CA ARG A 111 10.86 6.96 -7.23
C ARG A 111 11.11 5.46 -7.05
N MET A 112 10.21 4.61 -7.57
CA MET A 112 10.16 3.18 -7.26
C MET A 112 11.46 2.38 -7.49
N ASN A 113 12.36 2.89 -8.33
CA ASN A 113 13.61 2.22 -8.69
C ASN A 113 14.74 2.45 -7.69
N GLU A 114 14.47 3.07 -6.55
CA GLU A 114 15.42 3.29 -5.47
C GLU A 114 14.73 3.35 -4.10
N PHE A 115 15.49 3.05 -3.05
CA PHE A 115 15.05 3.18 -1.67
C PHE A 115 16.20 3.69 -0.80
N ASP A 116 15.86 4.29 0.33
CA ASP A 116 16.83 4.77 1.31
C ASP A 116 16.92 3.77 2.46
N VAL A 117 18.13 3.35 2.83
CA VAL A 117 18.37 2.40 3.94
C VAL A 117 19.44 2.94 4.90
N ALA A 118 19.18 2.82 6.20
CA ALA A 118 20.16 3.09 7.24
C ALA A 118 20.35 1.81 8.07
N ILE A 119 21.61 1.39 8.28
CA ILE A 119 21.95 0.19 9.06
C ILE A 119 22.92 0.57 10.17
N GLY A 120 22.65 0.05 11.38
CA GLY A 120 23.45 0.28 12.57
C GLY A 120 23.04 1.55 13.33
N ARG A 121 23.62 1.71 14.53
CA ARG A 121 23.31 2.82 15.47
C ARG A 121 24.53 3.62 15.91
N SER A 122 25.71 3.25 15.44
CA SER A 122 26.99 3.85 15.81
C SER A 122 27.92 3.95 14.61
N GLY A 123 28.82 4.93 14.62
CA GLY A 123 29.80 5.16 13.56
C GLY A 123 29.72 6.60 13.03
N GLU A 124 30.74 6.99 12.27
CA GLU A 124 30.84 8.36 11.73
C GLU A 124 29.91 8.61 10.54
N LEU A 125 29.49 7.54 9.84
CA LEU A 125 28.67 7.60 8.63
C LEU A 125 27.25 7.06 8.88
N LEU A 126 26.59 7.54 9.95
CA LEU A 126 25.17 7.24 10.20
C LEU A 126 24.26 8.11 9.34
N GLY A 127 23.36 7.47 8.61
CA GLY A 127 22.39 8.15 7.75
C GLY A 127 21.84 7.21 6.69
N TYR A 128 20.86 7.71 5.95
CA TYR A 128 20.30 6.98 4.82
C TYR A 128 21.28 6.92 3.66
N GLN A 129 21.53 5.70 3.18
CA GLN A 129 22.17 5.42 1.91
C GLN A 129 21.08 5.16 0.88
N ARG A 130 21.12 5.91 -0.22
CA ARG A 130 20.26 5.66 -1.36
C ARG A 130 20.78 4.48 -2.15
N VAL A 131 19.94 3.46 -2.29
CA VAL A 131 20.23 2.23 -3.03
C VAL A 131 19.35 2.19 -4.26
N MET A 132 19.96 2.09 -5.44
CA MET A 132 19.24 1.86 -6.69
C MET A 132 19.00 0.37 -6.87
N THR A 133 17.84 0.03 -7.43
CA THR A 133 17.53 -1.32 -7.88
C THR A 133 18.53 -1.80 -8.94
N GLY A 134 18.74 -3.11 -9.00
CA GLY A 134 19.67 -3.75 -9.93
C GLY A 134 19.42 -5.23 -10.06
N LEU A 135 20.34 -5.94 -10.73
CA LEU A 135 20.14 -7.33 -11.17
C LEU A 135 19.79 -8.34 -10.06
N THR A 136 20.12 -8.07 -8.80
CA THR A 136 19.80 -8.96 -7.67
C THR A 136 18.44 -8.67 -7.02
N PHE A 137 17.69 -7.69 -7.52
CA PHE A 137 16.43 -7.22 -6.93
C PHE A 137 15.23 -7.84 -7.64
N GLY A 138 14.65 -8.87 -7.04
CA GLY A 138 13.42 -9.50 -7.54
C GLY A 138 13.54 -9.94 -9.00
N ASP A 139 12.62 -9.46 -9.84
CA ASP A 139 12.52 -9.79 -11.27
C ASP A 139 13.33 -8.85 -12.20
N PHE A 140 14.14 -7.94 -11.66
CA PHE A 140 14.78 -6.87 -12.43
C PHE A 140 15.64 -7.39 -13.60
N ASP A 141 16.37 -8.49 -13.40
CA ASP A 141 17.27 -9.09 -14.40
C ASP A 141 16.56 -9.61 -15.65
N HIS A 142 15.24 -9.81 -15.59
CA HIS A 142 14.42 -10.19 -16.74
C HIS A 142 14.12 -9.02 -17.69
N PHE A 143 14.29 -7.78 -17.24
CA PHE A 143 13.98 -6.58 -18.03
C PHE A 143 15.23 -5.88 -18.54
N HIS A 144 16.28 -5.85 -17.72
CA HIS A 144 17.44 -4.98 -17.94
C HIS A 144 18.76 -5.76 -17.78
N PRO A 145 19.72 -5.62 -18.70
CA PRO A 145 21.01 -6.32 -18.62
C PRO A 145 22.00 -5.72 -17.59
N GLY A 146 21.68 -4.59 -16.97
CA GLY A 146 22.55 -3.93 -15.99
C GLY A 146 21.80 -2.99 -15.05
N PRO A 147 22.40 -2.62 -13.90
CA PRO A 147 21.79 -1.73 -12.93
C PRO A 147 21.66 -0.29 -13.47
N GLY A 148 20.77 0.50 -12.84
CA GLY A 148 20.60 1.93 -13.13
C GLY A 148 19.58 2.26 -14.23
N MET A 149 19.08 1.28 -14.96
CA MET A 149 17.87 1.42 -15.77
C MET A 149 16.64 1.17 -14.90
N GLY A 150 15.63 2.03 -15.01
CA GLY A 150 14.41 1.88 -14.21
C GLY A 150 13.41 0.91 -14.84
N LEU A 151 12.68 0.20 -14.00
CA LEU A 151 11.39 -0.37 -14.36
C LEU A 151 10.32 0.73 -14.40
N GLY A 152 9.24 0.47 -15.13
CA GLY A 152 8.00 1.25 -15.19
C GLY A 152 6.82 0.53 -14.51
N PHE A 153 5.67 1.21 -14.37
CA PHE A 153 4.45 0.58 -13.83
C PHE A 153 4.01 -0.62 -14.68
N ASP A 154 4.15 -0.51 -16.00
CA ASP A 154 3.79 -1.57 -16.94
C ASP A 154 4.63 -2.84 -16.72
N ASP A 155 5.90 -2.70 -16.34
CA ASP A 155 6.77 -3.84 -16.00
C ASP A 155 6.25 -4.62 -14.78
N LEU A 156 5.68 -3.91 -13.79
CA LEU A 156 5.02 -4.54 -12.64
C LEU A 156 3.82 -5.39 -13.07
N LYS A 157 3.07 -4.94 -14.08
CA LYS A 157 1.95 -5.72 -14.66
C LYS A 157 2.45 -6.95 -15.43
N VAL A 158 3.59 -6.86 -16.10
CA VAL A 158 4.25 -8.02 -16.74
C VAL A 158 4.69 -9.04 -15.69
N ILE A 159 5.30 -8.59 -14.58
CA ILE A 159 5.68 -9.46 -13.46
C ILE A 159 4.44 -10.14 -12.86
N GLU A 160 3.37 -9.39 -12.60
CA GLU A 160 2.10 -9.93 -12.09
C GLU A 160 1.50 -10.99 -13.03
N ALA A 161 1.49 -10.74 -14.35
CA ALA A 161 1.01 -11.69 -15.33
C ALA A 161 1.86 -12.98 -15.38
N ARG A 162 3.19 -12.85 -15.32
CA ARG A 162 4.12 -14.00 -15.22
C ARG A 162 3.79 -14.85 -13.99
N LYS A 163 3.67 -14.21 -12.83
CA LYS A 163 3.34 -14.83 -11.55
C LYS A 163 2.00 -15.57 -11.61
N PHE A 164 0.97 -14.94 -12.17
CA PHE A 164 -0.33 -15.58 -12.38
C PHE A 164 -0.21 -16.84 -13.26
N LEU A 165 0.47 -16.75 -14.40
CA LEU A 165 0.65 -17.88 -15.31
C LEU A 165 1.41 -19.03 -14.67
N GLU A 166 2.45 -18.75 -13.88
CA GLU A 166 3.18 -19.77 -13.11
C GLU A 166 2.28 -20.51 -12.14
N SER A 167 1.43 -19.77 -11.41
CA SER A 167 0.44 -20.36 -10.51
C SER A 167 -0.55 -21.24 -11.27
N TYR A 168 -1.11 -20.72 -12.37
CA TYR A 168 -2.10 -21.41 -13.18
C TYR A 168 -1.60 -22.75 -13.75
N VAL A 169 -0.33 -22.82 -14.19
CA VAL A 169 0.26 -24.04 -14.74
C VAL A 169 0.87 -24.97 -13.68
N GLY A 170 0.69 -24.65 -12.39
CA GLY A 170 1.17 -25.47 -11.27
C GLY A 170 2.69 -25.44 -11.07
N ARG A 171 3.37 -24.39 -11.54
CA ARG A 171 4.78 -24.15 -11.17
C ARG A 171 4.86 -23.63 -9.75
N ASN A 172 5.98 -23.88 -9.09
CA ASN A 172 6.27 -23.27 -7.80
C ASN A 172 6.32 -21.74 -7.97
N HIS A 173 5.63 -21.00 -7.11
CA HIS A 173 5.47 -19.56 -7.21
C HIS A 173 5.33 -18.95 -5.82
N VAL A 174 5.73 -17.67 -5.70
CA VAL A 174 5.54 -16.85 -4.49
C VAL A 174 4.73 -15.62 -4.90
N ASN A 175 3.41 -15.73 -4.74
CA ASN A 175 2.43 -14.75 -5.18
C ASN A 175 1.41 -14.49 -4.09
N SER A 176 0.76 -13.32 -4.14
CA SER A 176 -0.47 -13.07 -3.41
C SER A 176 -1.59 -14.00 -3.89
N ASN A 177 -2.56 -14.25 -3.01
CA ASN A 177 -3.72 -15.08 -3.28
C ASN A 177 -5.01 -14.43 -2.76
N ILE A 178 -6.14 -15.13 -2.93
CA ILE A 178 -7.45 -14.59 -2.54
C ILE A 178 -7.59 -14.34 -1.03
N HIS A 179 -6.88 -15.08 -0.19
CA HIS A 179 -6.84 -14.88 1.26
C HIS A 179 -6.16 -13.57 1.63
N ASP A 180 -5.13 -13.14 0.88
CA ASP A 180 -4.50 -11.82 1.08
C ASP A 180 -5.49 -10.70 0.77
N ALA A 181 -6.26 -10.85 -0.32
CA ALA A 181 -7.31 -9.89 -0.67
C ALA A 181 -8.42 -9.84 0.40
N VAL A 182 -8.84 -11.00 0.94
CA VAL A 182 -9.80 -11.06 2.06
C VAL A 182 -9.23 -10.39 3.31
N ALA A 183 -7.97 -10.64 3.65
CA ALA A 183 -7.32 -10.02 4.81
C ALA A 183 -7.25 -8.49 4.67
N ALA A 184 -6.87 -7.99 3.49
CA ALA A 184 -6.86 -6.56 3.22
C ALA A 184 -8.27 -5.96 3.31
N ALA A 185 -9.28 -6.61 2.71
CA ALA A 185 -10.67 -6.16 2.79
C ALA A 185 -11.21 -6.15 4.23
N GLN A 186 -10.83 -7.11 5.07
CA GLN A 186 -11.21 -7.12 6.49
C GLN A 186 -10.64 -5.93 7.25
N VAL A 187 -9.39 -5.54 7.00
CA VAL A 187 -8.78 -4.34 7.59
C VAL A 187 -9.53 -3.08 7.16
N ILE A 188 -9.93 -3.00 5.89
CA ILE A 188 -10.71 -1.88 5.36
C ILE A 188 -12.10 -1.79 6.02
N ASP A 189 -12.84 -2.90 6.09
CA ASP A 189 -14.12 -2.96 6.80
C ASP A 189 -13.99 -2.57 8.29
N ALA A 190 -12.91 -3.04 8.95
CA ALA A 190 -12.64 -2.66 10.32
C ALA A 190 -12.31 -1.16 10.47
N ALA A 191 -11.64 -0.55 9.49
CA ALA A 191 -11.37 0.87 9.48
C ALA A 191 -12.67 1.68 9.35
N GLU A 192 -13.60 1.29 8.49
CA GLU A 192 -14.93 1.94 8.37
C GLU A 192 -15.69 1.85 9.70
N ARG A 193 -15.82 0.65 10.28
CA ARG A 193 -16.47 0.46 11.59
C ARG A 193 -15.78 1.23 12.72
N SER A 194 -14.46 1.37 12.64
CA SER A 194 -13.68 2.14 13.62
C SER A 194 -13.97 3.64 13.52
N ALA A 195 -13.97 4.19 12.30
CA ALA A 195 -14.27 5.59 12.04
C ALA A 195 -15.68 5.97 12.50
N ASP A 196 -16.67 5.11 12.24
CA ASP A 196 -18.07 5.33 12.64
C ASP A 196 -18.26 5.28 14.17
N SER A 197 -17.60 4.32 14.83
CA SER A 197 -17.82 4.07 16.26
C SER A 197 -16.88 4.85 17.18
N GLY A 198 -15.78 5.41 16.65
CA GLY A 198 -14.70 6.02 17.42
C GLY A 198 -13.92 5.03 18.30
N LYS A 199 -13.98 3.73 17.99
CA LYS A 199 -13.38 2.65 18.79
C LYS A 199 -12.33 1.89 18.01
N TRP A 200 -11.40 1.27 18.74
CA TRP A 200 -10.53 0.24 18.17
C TRP A 200 -11.35 -0.98 17.76
N ILE A 201 -11.06 -1.51 16.57
CA ILE A 201 -11.65 -2.74 16.05
C ILE A 201 -10.57 -3.81 15.96
N HIS A 202 -10.84 -4.95 16.60
CA HIS A 202 -10.00 -6.14 16.51
C HIS A 202 -10.36 -6.95 15.26
N LEU A 203 -9.35 -7.55 14.64
CA LEU A 203 -9.44 -8.35 13.42
C LEU A 203 -9.17 -9.82 13.73
N GLU A 204 -10.04 -10.70 13.22
CA GLU A 204 -9.80 -12.14 13.27
C GLU A 204 -8.76 -12.56 12.22
N PRO A 205 -7.85 -13.49 12.54
CA PRO A 205 -6.85 -13.95 11.58
C PRO A 205 -7.49 -14.62 10.35
N VAL A 206 -7.00 -14.26 9.16
CA VAL A 206 -7.34 -14.96 7.91
C VAL A 206 -6.34 -16.09 7.67
N ALA A 207 -6.84 -17.32 7.62
CA ALA A 207 -6.01 -18.48 7.25
C ALA A 207 -5.64 -18.46 5.77
N GLY A 208 -4.44 -18.95 5.43
CA GLY A 208 -3.99 -19.10 4.03
C GLY A 208 -3.38 -17.85 3.40
N VAL A 209 -3.20 -16.77 4.17
CA VAL A 209 -2.46 -15.57 3.73
C VAL A 209 -0.99 -15.87 3.48
N THR A 210 -0.38 -15.10 2.59
CA THR A 210 1.05 -15.09 2.29
C THR A 210 1.80 -13.94 2.98
N ALA A 211 1.15 -13.27 3.93
CA ALA A 211 1.71 -12.19 4.75
C ALA A 211 3.03 -12.59 5.45
N ALA A 212 3.84 -11.59 5.81
CA ALA A 212 5.09 -11.78 6.53
C ALA A 212 4.85 -12.27 7.98
N ILE A 213 4.88 -13.59 8.16
CA ILE A 213 4.67 -14.31 9.43
C ILE A 213 5.98 -14.97 9.88
N ARG A 214 6.21 -15.05 11.20
CA ARG A 214 7.37 -15.72 11.83
C ARG A 214 7.13 -17.20 12.09
#